data_AF-A0A9D8G6R6-F1
#
_entry.id   AF-A0A9D8G6R6-F1
#
_cell.length_a   1.000
_cell.length_b   1.000
_cell.length_c   1.000
_cell.angle_alpha   90.00
_cell.angle_beta   90.00
_cell.angle_gamma   90.00
#
_symmetry.space_group_name_H-M   'P 1'
#
loop_
_entity.id
_entity.type
_entity.pdbx_description
1 polymer ?
#
loop_
_entity_poly.entity_id
_entity_poly.type
_entity_poly.pdbx_seq_one_letter_code
_entity_poly.pdbx_strand_id
1 'polypeptide(L)'
;MEIPRLDKPIAFVVPWYGDDIAGGAERLCREYVRRLALAGVAVEVLTTCARDFASNWNKDYHRQQTVRLGDVMLRRFPVRKRNSQQFDVVNFKLLNNLRVTAYEEHLFFFESIRSEELEIFLLNRGRDYHLIF
;
A
#
# COMPACT_ATOMS: atom_id res chain seq x y z
N MET A 1 12.01 -8.12 28.71
CA MET A 1 11.53 -9.20 27.82
C MET A 1 12.32 -9.05 26.53
N GLU A 2 13.20 -10.00 26.22
CA GLU A 2 14.04 -9.96 25.02
C GLU A 2 13.16 -10.35 23.82
N ILE A 3 13.05 -9.47 22.83
CA ILE A 3 12.32 -9.76 21.60
C ILE A 3 13.26 -10.64 20.76
N PRO A 4 12.80 -11.82 20.28
CA PRO A 4 13.61 -12.66 19.42
C PRO A 4 14.13 -11.86 18.22
N ARG A 5 15.43 -11.92 17.95
CA ARG A 5 15.98 -11.35 16.72
C ARG A 5 15.41 -12.14 15.54
N LEU A 6 14.66 -11.44 14.68
CA LEU A 6 14.23 -11.99 13.40
C LEU A 6 15.39 -11.90 12.41
N ASP A 7 15.68 -12.99 11.72
CA ASP A 7 16.73 -13.04 10.68
C ASP A 7 16.30 -12.37 9.36
N LYS A 8 15.00 -12.04 9.24
CA LYS A 8 14.37 -11.42 8.07
C LYS A 8 13.46 -10.27 8.50
N PRO A 9 13.31 -9.23 7.67
CA PRO A 9 12.40 -8.13 7.96
C PRO A 9 10.92 -8.58 7.89
N ILE A 10 10.04 -7.83 8.56
CA ILE A 10 8.60 -7.89 8.35
C ILE A 10 8.22 -6.87 7.28
N ALA A 11 7.45 -7.28 6.27
CA ALA A 11 6.89 -6.38 5.27
C ALA A 11 5.50 -5.89 5.67
N PHE A 12 5.24 -4.60 5.44
CA PHE A 12 3.91 -3.99 5.49
C PHE A 12 3.54 -3.44 4.12
N VAL A 13 2.43 -3.91 3.55
CA VAL A 13 1.94 -3.53 2.24
C VAL A 13 0.74 -2.61 2.40
N VAL A 14 0.87 -1.36 1.97
CA VAL A 14 -0.23 -0.39 1.99
C VAL A 14 -0.22 0.44 0.72
N PRO A 15 -1.39 0.85 0.18
CA PRO A 15 -1.42 1.60 -1.07
C PRO A 15 -0.72 2.96 -0.94
N TRP A 16 -0.90 3.64 0.19
CA TRP A 16 -0.34 4.95 0.47
C TRP A 16 0.41 4.95 1.80
N TYR A 17 1.55 5.64 1.83
CA TYR A 17 2.37 5.77 3.03
C TYR A 17 3.03 7.14 3.07
N GLY A 18 2.91 7.84 4.20
CA GLY A 18 3.45 9.18 4.42
C GLY A 18 2.77 9.85 5.61
N ASP A 19 3.37 10.90 6.16
CA ASP A 19 2.88 11.56 7.37
C ASP A 19 1.50 12.20 7.15
N ASP A 20 1.28 12.77 5.96
CA ASP A 20 0.05 13.47 5.58
C ASP A 20 -1.10 12.53 5.16
N ILE A 21 -0.93 11.20 5.23
CA ILE A 21 -1.95 10.24 4.79
C ILE A 21 -2.97 10.01 5.90
N ALA A 22 -4.21 10.48 5.69
CA ALA A 22 -5.27 10.50 6.70
C ALA A 22 -6.02 9.17 6.92
N GLY A 23 -5.86 8.18 6.02
CA GLY A 23 -6.62 6.94 6.09
C GLY A 23 -6.30 6.10 7.33
N GLY A 24 -7.34 5.43 7.87
CA GLY A 24 -7.24 4.69 9.14
C GLY A 24 -6.29 3.50 9.08
N ALA A 25 -6.32 2.75 7.98
CA ALA A 25 -5.42 1.62 7.75
C ALA A 25 -3.96 2.08 7.62
N GLU A 26 -3.73 3.18 6.90
CA GLU A 26 -2.40 3.75 6.69
C GLU A 26 -1.84 4.35 7.97
N ARG A 27 -2.68 4.99 8.79
CA ARG A 27 -2.29 5.48 10.12
C ARG A 27 -1.89 4.32 11.02
N LEU A 28 -2.70 3.26 11.07
CA LEU A 28 -2.43 2.09 11.88
C LEU A 28 -1.12 1.41 11.44
N CYS A 29 -0.93 1.23 10.13
CA CYS A 29 0.30 0.71 9.55
C CYS A 29 1.53 1.53 9.99
N ARG A 30 1.49 2.87 9.85
CA ARG A 30 2.59 3.75 10.30
C ARG A 30 2.90 3.57 11.79
N GLU A 31 1.87 3.44 12.62
CA GLU A 31 2.04 3.26 14.06
C GLU A 31 2.69 1.90 14.40
N TYR A 32 2.25 0.81 13.77
CA TYR A 32 2.86 -0.51 13.96
C TYR A 32 4.30 -0.56 13.48
N VAL A 33 4.56 -0.08 12.24
CA VAL A 33 5.89 -0.03 11.64
C VAL A 33 6.84 0.75 12.55
N ARG A 34 6.42 1.92 13.05
CA ARG A 34 7.22 2.73 13.98
C ARG A 34 7.51 1.99 15.30
N ARG A 35 6.49 1.39 15.92
CA ARG A 35 6.66 0.69 17.21
C ARG A 35 7.56 -0.55 17.08
N LEU A 36 7.44 -1.30 15.98
CA LEU A 36 8.30 -2.45 15.69
C LEU A 36 9.74 -2.03 15.42
N ALA A 37 9.95 -0.97 14.63
CA ALA A 37 11.29 -0.43 14.39
C ALA A 37 11.96 0.03 15.71
N LEU A 38 11.23 0.74 16.58
CA LEU A 38 11.72 1.16 17.90
C LEU A 38 12.05 -0.03 18.83
N ALA A 39 11.39 -1.16 18.62
CA ALA A 39 11.65 -2.42 19.30
C ALA A 39 12.84 -3.21 18.72
N GLY A 40 13.53 -2.67 17.70
CA GLY A 40 14.68 -3.30 17.05
C GLY A 40 14.30 -4.36 16.01
N VAL A 41 13.03 -4.42 15.60
CA VAL A 41 12.56 -5.32 14.54
C VAL A 41 12.80 -4.67 13.18
N ALA A 42 13.48 -5.38 12.28
CA ALA A 42 13.66 -4.91 10.92
C ALA A 42 12.30 -4.90 10.18
N VAL A 43 11.94 -3.75 9.62
CA VAL A 43 10.67 -3.54 8.91
C VAL A 43 10.89 -2.87 7.55
N GLU A 44 10.13 -3.33 6.55
CA GLU A 44 10.06 -2.69 5.24
C GLU A 44 8.60 -2.39 4.90
N VAL A 45 8.33 -1.18 4.43
CA VAL A 45 7.05 -0.77 3.89
C VAL A 45 7.11 -0.83 2.38
N LEU A 46 6.21 -1.62 1.80
CA LEU A 46 5.99 -1.73 0.37
C LEU A 46 4.73 -0.93 0.04
N THR A 47 4.86 0.15 -0.72
CA THR A 47 3.75 1.06 -1.03
C THR A 47 3.76 1.46 -2.48
N THR A 48 2.71 2.13 -2.93
CA THR A 48 2.68 2.67 -4.29
C THR A 48 3.27 4.09 -4.40
N CYS A 49 3.44 4.56 -5.64
CA CYS A 49 3.80 5.92 -6.00
C CYS A 49 2.59 6.89 -6.03
N ALA A 50 1.36 6.38 -5.86
CA ALA A 50 0.17 7.22 -5.75
C ALA A 50 0.22 8.06 -4.45
N ARG A 51 -0.39 9.23 -4.49
CA ARG A 51 -0.39 10.16 -3.34
C ARG A 51 -1.34 9.68 -2.25
N ASP A 52 -2.61 9.54 -2.61
CA ASP A 52 -3.71 9.25 -1.69
C ASP A 52 -4.94 8.74 -2.47
N PHE A 53 -6.00 8.38 -1.75
CA PHE A 53 -7.24 7.88 -2.34
C PHE A 53 -7.94 8.86 -3.30
N ALA A 54 -7.89 10.16 -3.02
CA ALA A 54 -8.59 11.18 -3.80
C ALA A 54 -7.80 11.64 -5.04
N SER A 55 -6.52 11.26 -5.14
CA SER A 55 -5.63 11.66 -6.22
C SER A 55 -5.87 10.89 -7.53
N ASN A 56 -5.41 11.47 -8.64
CA ASN A 56 -5.43 10.79 -9.94
C ASN A 56 -4.32 9.72 -10.01
N TRP A 57 -4.71 8.44 -9.89
CA TRP A 57 -3.77 7.30 -9.95
C TRP A 57 -3.23 7.01 -11.37
N ASN A 58 -3.65 7.70 -12.42
CA ASN A 58 -3.02 7.58 -13.74
C ASN A 58 -1.69 8.35 -13.85
N LYS A 59 -1.30 9.06 -12.78
CA LYS A 59 -0.04 9.80 -12.70
C LYS A 59 0.58 9.61 -11.32
N ASP A 60 1.74 9.00 -11.29
CA ASP A 60 2.53 8.88 -10.07
C ASP A 60 2.87 10.26 -9.49
N TYR A 61 2.66 10.40 -8.18
CA TYR A 61 3.01 11.60 -7.43
C TYR A 61 4.41 11.49 -6.84
N HIS A 62 4.72 10.33 -6.26
CA HIS A 62 6.04 10.03 -5.75
C HIS A 62 6.91 9.39 -6.84
N ARG A 63 8.23 9.58 -6.73
CA ARG A 63 9.18 8.82 -7.53
C ARG A 63 9.26 7.38 -7.03
N GLN A 64 9.34 6.43 -7.95
CA GLN A 64 9.74 5.06 -7.65
C GLN A 64 11.13 5.08 -7.02
N GLN A 65 11.24 4.58 -5.79
CA GLN A 65 12.48 4.59 -5.04
C GLN A 65 12.43 3.60 -3.87
N THR A 66 13.62 3.19 -3.44
CA THR A 66 13.81 2.54 -2.13
C THR A 66 14.63 3.49 -1.28
N VAL A 67 14.08 3.90 -0.14
CA VAL A 67 14.70 4.89 0.75
C VAL A 67 14.57 4.44 2.20
N ARG A 68 15.55 4.82 3.02
CA ARG A 68 15.50 4.60 4.47
C ARG A 68 14.95 5.85 5.15
N LEU A 69 13.91 5.68 5.96
CA LEU A 69 13.28 6.71 6.79
C LEU A 69 13.53 6.38 8.26
N GLY A 70 14.62 6.90 8.83
CA GLY A 70 15.09 6.47 10.15
C GLY A 70 15.46 4.98 10.13
N ASP A 71 14.78 4.17 10.94
CA ASP A 71 14.99 2.72 11.03
C ASP A 71 14.06 1.90 10.11
N VAL A 72 13.22 2.57 9.31
CA VAL A 72 12.25 1.93 8.42
C VAL A 72 12.73 1.98 6.97
N MET A 73 12.71 0.84 6.28
CA MET A 73 12.87 0.82 4.82
C MET A 73 11.53 1.10 4.14
N LEU A 74 11.51 2.00 3.16
CA LEU A 74 10.33 2.30 2.33
C LEU A 74 10.65 2.04 0.86
N ARG A 75 9.81 1.25 0.20
CA ARG A 75 9.90 0.97 -1.24
C ARG A 75 8.61 1.35 -1.92
N ARG A 76 8.73 2.20 -2.95
CA ARG A 76 7.60 2.66 -3.77
C ARG A 76 7.59 1.99 -5.12
N PHE A 77 6.41 1.59 -5.56
CA PHE A 77 6.17 0.99 -6.87
C PHE A 77 5.16 1.81 -7.70
N PRO A 78 5.37 1.95 -9.01
CA PRO A 78 4.44 2.66 -9.87
C PRO A 78 3.08 1.96 -9.92
N VAL A 79 2.01 2.74 -10.09
CA VAL A 79 0.67 2.18 -10.30
C VAL A 79 0.36 2.06 -11.78
N ARG A 80 -0.40 1.04 -12.18
CA ARG A 80 -0.84 0.90 -13.57
C ARG A 80 -1.84 2.00 -13.92
N LYS A 81 -1.99 2.26 -15.22
CA LYS A 81 -3.09 3.08 -15.73
C LYS A 81 -4.43 2.34 -15.63
N ARG A 82 -5.50 3.13 -15.50
CA ARG A 82 -6.86 2.67 -15.24
C ARG A 82 -7.91 3.61 -15.84
N ASN A 83 -9.14 3.14 -15.93
CA ASN A 83 -10.30 3.98 -16.25
C ASN A 83 -10.88 4.62 -14.98
N SER A 84 -10.43 5.85 -14.67
CA SER A 84 -10.90 6.58 -13.48
C SER A 84 -12.42 6.78 -13.47
N GLN A 85 -13.03 7.08 -14.62
CA GLN A 85 -14.47 7.35 -14.68
C GLN A 85 -15.30 6.12 -14.30
N GLN A 86 -14.90 4.92 -14.76
CA GLN A 86 -15.59 3.69 -14.40
C GLN A 86 -15.51 3.40 -12.90
N PHE A 87 -14.33 3.59 -12.29
CA PHE A 87 -14.19 3.47 -10.85
C PHE A 87 -15.02 4.50 -10.10
N ASP A 88 -14.96 5.77 -10.50
CA ASP A 88 -15.61 6.88 -9.78
C ASP A 88 -17.13 6.71 -9.75
N VAL A 89 -17.73 6.22 -10.84
CA VAL A 89 -19.17 5.90 -10.91
C VAL A 89 -19.55 4.84 -9.88
N VAL A 90 -18.78 3.76 -9.77
CA VAL A 90 -19.09 2.68 -8.82
C VAL A 90 -18.77 3.10 -7.38
N ASN A 91 -17.64 3.78 -7.18
CA ASN A 91 -17.24 4.32 -5.88
C ASN A 91 -18.27 5.31 -5.33
N PHE A 92 -18.84 6.16 -6.18
CA PHE A 92 -19.95 7.05 -5.79
C PHE A 92 -21.15 6.26 -5.27
N LYS A 93 -21.54 5.18 -5.94
CA LYS A 93 -22.64 4.32 -5.48
C LYS A 93 -22.34 3.72 -4.11
N LEU A 94 -21.15 3.16 -3.93
CA LEU A 94 -20.72 2.56 -2.66
C LEU A 94 -20.73 3.57 -1.50
N LEU A 95 -20.17 4.76 -1.71
CA LEU A 95 -20.13 5.81 -0.69
C LEU A 95 -21.52 6.34 -0.31
N ASN A 96 -22.51 6.22 -1.19
CA ASN A 96 -23.89 6.65 -0.96
C ASN A 96 -24.83 5.48 -0.59
N ASN A 97 -24.29 4.32 -0.22
CA ASN A 97 -25.08 3.12 0.12
C ASN A 97 -26.07 2.69 -0.98
N LEU A 98 -25.74 2.96 -2.24
CA LEU A 98 -26.52 2.53 -3.40
C LEU A 98 -26.10 1.11 -3.80
N ARG A 99 -27.05 0.35 -4.36
CA ARG A 99 -26.77 -1.01 -4.85
C ARG A 99 -25.84 -0.96 -6.06
N VAL A 100 -24.87 -1.89 -6.05
CA VAL A 100 -23.99 -2.18 -7.19
C VAL A 100 -24.35 -3.54 -7.76
N THR A 101 -24.19 -3.69 -9.07
CA THR A 101 -24.32 -4.97 -9.76
C THR A 101 -23.01 -5.76 -9.70
N ALA A 102 -23.05 -7.07 -9.96
CA ALA A 102 -21.83 -7.88 -10.03
C ALA A 102 -20.81 -7.37 -11.07
N TYR A 103 -21.29 -6.81 -12.19
CA TYR A 103 -20.44 -6.18 -13.18
C TYR A 103 -19.75 -4.92 -12.63
N GLU A 104 -20.47 -4.10 -11.86
CA GLU A 104 -19.92 -2.91 -11.22
C GLU A 104 -18.93 -3.25 -10.11
N GLU A 105 -19.18 -4.30 -9.32
CA GLU A 105 -18.19 -4.82 -8.37
C GLU A 105 -16.91 -5.22 -9.09
N HIS A 106 -17.02 -5.96 -10.20
CA HIS A 106 -15.86 -6.30 -11.03
C HIS A 106 -15.13 -5.05 -11.52
N LEU A 107 -15.85 -4.02 -12.00
CA LEU A 107 -15.23 -2.75 -12.39
C LEU A 107 -14.54 -2.04 -11.22
N PHE A 108 -15.14 -2.05 -10.03
CA PHE A 108 -14.54 -1.42 -8.84
C PHE A 108 -13.20 -2.07 -8.50
N PHE A 109 -13.13 -3.40 -8.47
CA PHE A 109 -11.88 -4.12 -8.24
C PHE A 109 -10.88 -3.92 -9.37
N PHE A 110 -11.35 -4.10 -10.62
CA PHE A 110 -10.47 -4.05 -11.79
C PHE A 110 -9.95 -2.65 -12.07
N GLU A 111 -10.66 -1.59 -11.70
CA GLU A 111 -10.22 -0.19 -11.87
C GLU A 111 -9.74 0.45 -10.56
N SER A 112 -9.55 -0.35 -9.50
CA SER A 112 -8.92 0.11 -8.26
C SER A 112 -7.41 0.32 -8.44
N ILE A 113 -6.80 0.93 -7.41
CA ILE A 113 -5.35 1.10 -7.33
C ILE A 113 -4.67 -0.26 -7.38
N ARG A 114 -3.68 -0.41 -8.26
CA ARG A 114 -2.94 -1.66 -8.45
C ARG A 114 -1.54 -1.37 -8.94
N SER A 115 -0.56 -2.11 -8.43
CA SER A 115 0.84 -2.04 -8.87
C SER A 115 1.30 -3.45 -9.25
N GLU A 116 1.41 -3.70 -10.55
CA GLU A 116 1.86 -4.99 -11.07
C GLU A 116 3.33 -5.24 -10.70
N GLU A 117 4.15 -4.20 -10.66
CA GLU A 117 5.55 -4.32 -10.22
C GLU A 117 5.67 -4.73 -8.74
N LEU A 118 4.78 -4.23 -7.87
CA LEU A 118 4.73 -4.65 -6.47
C LEU A 118 4.33 -6.13 -6.37
N GLU A 119 3.30 -6.55 -7.11
CA GLU A 119 2.86 -7.96 -7.17
C GLU A 119 4.01 -8.88 -7.63
N ILE A 120 4.69 -8.52 -8.72
CA ILE A 120 5.86 -9.25 -9.23
C ILE A 120 7.00 -9.27 -8.20
N PHE A 121 7.23 -8.16 -7.51
CA PHE A 121 8.23 -8.10 -6.44
C PHE A 121 7.90 -9.08 -5.33
N LEU A 122 6.65 -9.11 -4.83
CA LEU A 122 6.22 -10.04 -3.79
C LEU A 122 6.28 -11.50 -4.23
N LEU A 123 5.93 -11.81 -5.49
CA LEU A 123 6.06 -13.17 -6.04
C LEU A 123 7.52 -13.65 -6.02
N ASN A 124 8.46 -12.77 -6.34
CA ASN A 124 9.88 -13.11 -6.44
C ASN A 124 10.63 -13.03 -5.10
N ARG A 125 10.24 -12.12 -4.22
CA ARG A 125 10.97 -11.72 -3.01
C ARG A 125 10.19 -11.93 -1.72
N GLY A 126 8.94 -12.39 -1.77
CA GLY A 126 8.10 -12.57 -0.59
C GLY A 126 8.73 -13.51 0.45
N ARG A 127 9.53 -14.49 0.02
CA ARG A 127 10.26 -15.42 0.89
C ARG A 127 11.44 -14.78 1.63
N ASP A 128 11.84 -13.57 1.24
CA ASP A 128 12.90 -12.80 1.90
C ASP A 128 12.37 -12.10 3.17
N TYR A 129 11.05 -12.07 3.38
CA TYR A 129 10.40 -11.55 4.58
C TYR A 129 10.06 -12.66 5.58
N HIS A 130 10.05 -12.32 6.87
CA HIS A 130 9.56 -13.21 7.91
C HIS A 130 8.03 -13.31 7.85
N LEU A 131 7.35 -12.18 7.70
CA LEU A 131 5.91 -12.03 7.56
C LEU A 131 5.60 -10.87 6.61
N ILE A 132 4.43 -10.92 5.98
CA ILE A 132 3.90 -9.88 5.11
C ILE A 132 2.50 -9.54 5.62
N PHE A 133 2.27 -8.28 5.95
CA PHE A 133 0.99 -7.71 6.40
C PHE A 133 0.43 -6.75 5.37
#